data_AF-A0A974BEX5-F1
#
_entry.id   AF-A0A974BEX5-F1
#
_cell.length_a   1.000
_cell.length_b   1.000
_cell.length_c   1.000
_cell.angle_alpha   90.00
_cell.angle_beta   90.00
_cell.angle_gamma   90.00
#
_symmetry.space_group_name_H-M   'P 1'
#
loop_
_entity.id
_entity.type
_entity.pdbx_description
1 polymer ?
#
loop_
_entity_poly.entity_id
_entity_poly.type
_entity_poly.pdbx_seq_one_letter_code
_entity_poly.pdbx_strand_id
1 'polypeptide(L)'
;IDMYVEGIFDLYELFMYYEIQPADKKEQHFANMMDKAANRYFPVFEKVLRDHGQDFLVGNQFSRADVQLLDTILMAEEFKPDILAKFPLLQSFKARISNIPTIKKFLQPGSQRKPPTPDEDIPKVMAIFS
;
A
#
# COMPACT_ATOMS: atom_id res chain seq x y z
N ILE A 1 1.26 11.86 13.36
CA ILE A 1 0.94 10.49 12.87
C ILE A 1 -0.19 10.57 11.86
N ASP A 2 -1.27 11.28 12.19
CA ASP A 2 -2.49 11.40 11.37
C ASP A 2 -2.24 11.87 9.93
N MET A 3 -1.42 12.92 9.72
CA MET A 3 -1.07 13.38 8.37
C MET A 3 -0.43 12.30 7.48
N TYR A 4 0.41 11.41 8.04
CA TYR A 4 0.97 10.30 7.26
C TYR A 4 -0.08 9.26 6.95
N VAL A 5 -0.93 8.94 7.92
CA VAL A 5 -2.01 7.95 7.77
C VAL A 5 -3.01 8.40 6.70
N GLU A 6 -3.41 9.66 6.71
CA GLU A 6 -4.31 10.25 5.70
C GLU A 6 -3.71 10.16 4.29
N GLY A 7 -2.45 10.58 4.12
CA GLY A 7 -1.79 10.48 2.81
C GLY A 7 -1.62 9.04 2.31
N ILE A 8 -1.38 8.07 3.20
CA ILE A 8 -1.34 6.65 2.83
C ILE A 8 -2.74 6.16 2.43
N PHE A 9 -3.78 6.60 3.16
CA PHE A 9 -5.15 6.19 2.92
C PHE A 9 -5.67 6.69 1.56
N ASP A 10 -5.36 7.92 1.17
CA ASP A 10 -5.69 8.44 -0.16
C ASP A 10 -5.15 7.55 -1.30
N LEU A 11 -3.92 7.03 -1.16
CA LEU A 11 -3.35 6.12 -2.14
C LEU A 11 -3.99 4.73 -2.06
N TYR A 12 -4.21 4.24 -0.85
CA TYR A 12 -4.82 2.94 -0.60
C TYR A 12 -6.23 2.84 -1.19
N GLU A 13 -7.05 3.89 -1.05
CA GLU A 13 -8.38 3.96 -1.66
C GLU A 13 -8.31 3.81 -3.17
N LEU A 14 -7.36 4.46 -3.85
CA LEU A 14 -7.21 4.31 -5.30
C LEU A 14 -6.98 2.85 -5.69
N PHE A 15 -6.17 2.11 -4.93
CA PHE A 15 -5.94 0.70 -5.18
C PHE A 15 -7.18 -0.14 -4.88
N MET A 16 -7.84 0.08 -3.75
CA MET A 16 -9.09 -0.61 -3.39
C MET A 16 -10.18 -0.46 -4.46
N TYR A 17 -10.33 0.75 -4.98
CA TYR A 17 -11.38 1.09 -5.93
C TYR A 17 -11.10 0.60 -7.35
N TYR A 18 -9.90 0.09 -7.65
CA TYR A 18 -9.55 -0.38 -8.99
C TYR A 18 -10.49 -1.48 -9.48
N GLU A 19 -10.79 -2.47 -8.64
CA GLU A 19 -11.57 -3.63 -9.08
C GLU A 19 -13.02 -3.30 -9.40
N ILE A 20 -13.58 -2.27 -8.73
CA ILE A 20 -14.96 -1.85 -8.94
C ILE A 20 -15.11 -0.77 -10.02
N GLN A 21 -14.01 -0.37 -10.67
CA GLN A 21 -14.10 0.60 -11.76
C GLN A 21 -14.90 0.02 -12.94
N PRO A 22 -15.74 0.83 -13.60
CA PRO A 22 -16.31 0.48 -14.89
C PRO A 22 -15.22 0.08 -15.90
N ALA A 23 -15.52 -0.88 -16.77
CA ALA A 23 -14.55 -1.42 -17.72
C ALA A 23 -13.92 -0.35 -18.62
N ASP A 24 -14.69 0.67 -19.01
CA ASP A 24 -14.25 1.82 -19.82
C ASP A 24 -13.34 2.80 -19.06
N LYS A 25 -13.29 2.73 -17.72
CA LYS A 25 -12.48 3.61 -16.85
C LYS A 25 -11.31 2.88 -16.19
N LYS A 26 -11.29 1.55 -16.21
CA LYS A 26 -10.32 0.73 -15.46
C LYS A 26 -8.87 1.03 -15.86
N GLU A 27 -8.58 1.18 -17.15
CA GLU A 27 -7.24 1.54 -17.65
C GLU A 27 -6.80 2.95 -17.21
N GLN A 28 -7.69 3.94 -17.35
CA GLN A 28 -7.39 5.32 -16.92
C GLN A 28 -7.13 5.38 -15.41
N HIS A 29 -7.94 4.66 -14.62
CA HIS A 29 -7.77 4.58 -13.18
C HIS A 29 -6.45 3.89 -12.79
N PHE A 30 -6.10 2.79 -13.48
CA PHE A 30 -4.81 2.12 -13.30
C PHE A 30 -3.64 3.06 -13.54
N ALA A 31 -3.65 3.79 -14.66
CA ALA A 31 -2.60 4.76 -14.98
C ALA A 31 -2.48 5.84 -13.91
N ASN A 32 -3.61 6.40 -13.45
CA ASN A 32 -3.65 7.42 -12.40
C ASN A 32 -3.12 6.91 -11.06
N MET A 33 -3.55 5.72 -10.60
CA MET A 33 -3.10 5.17 -9.31
C MET A 33 -1.60 4.85 -9.33
N MET A 34 -1.08 4.32 -10.45
CA MET A 34 0.35 4.04 -10.60
C MET A 34 1.19 5.33 -10.69
N ASP A 35 0.71 6.34 -11.41
CA ASP A 35 1.36 7.65 -11.46
C ASP A 35 1.41 8.30 -10.07
N LYS A 36 0.29 8.32 -9.35
CA LYS A 36 0.23 8.85 -7.99
C LYS A 36 1.15 8.08 -7.03
N ALA A 37 1.18 6.76 -7.09
CA ALA A 37 2.10 5.95 -6.28
C ALA A 37 3.55 6.38 -6.52
N ALA A 38 3.99 6.37 -7.79
CA ALA A 38 5.37 6.60 -8.17
C ALA A 38 5.81 8.07 -8.08
N ASN A 39 4.94 9.03 -8.37
CA ASN A 39 5.32 10.43 -8.53
C ASN A 39 4.80 11.37 -7.44
N ARG A 40 3.83 10.93 -6.62
CA ARG A 40 3.25 11.75 -5.55
C ARG A 40 3.51 11.20 -4.16
N TYR A 41 3.18 9.93 -3.91
CA TYR A 41 3.17 9.39 -2.54
C TYR A 41 4.49 8.74 -2.13
N PHE A 42 5.01 7.77 -2.89
CA PHE A 42 6.28 7.11 -2.53
C PHE A 42 7.48 8.07 -2.43
N PRO A 43 7.63 9.10 -3.28
CA PRO A 43 8.69 10.10 -3.10
C PRO A 43 8.64 10.82 -1.74
N VAL A 44 7.44 11.03 -1.18
CA VAL A 44 7.27 11.68 0.12
C VAL A 44 7.80 10.78 1.24
N PHE A 45 7.41 9.50 1.26
CA PHE A 45 7.87 8.56 2.30
C PHE A 45 9.36 8.23 2.17
N GLU A 46 9.86 8.09 0.95
CA GLU A 46 11.31 7.97 0.69
C GLU A 46 12.07 9.18 1.23
N LYS A 47 11.53 10.39 1.04
CA LYS A 47 12.12 11.62 1.60
C LYS A 47 12.08 11.64 3.12
N VAL A 48 10.96 11.26 3.74
CA VAL A 48 10.82 11.20 5.20
C VAL A 48 11.90 10.30 5.80
N LEU A 49 11.99 9.06 5.31
CA LEU A 49 12.98 8.08 5.77
C LEU A 49 14.42 8.59 5.60
N ARG A 50 14.70 9.27 4.47
CA ARG A 50 16.01 9.86 4.19
C ARG A 50 16.35 11.00 5.14
N ASP A 51 15.41 11.93 5.35
CA ASP A 51 15.66 13.18 6.06
C ASP A 51 15.97 12.92 7.54
N HIS A 52 15.29 11.98 8.18
CA HIS A 52 15.56 11.62 9.57
C HIS A 52 16.54 10.44 9.72
N GLY A 53 16.72 9.60 8.69
CA GLY A 53 17.66 8.48 8.71
C GLY A 53 17.33 7.39 9.75
N GLN A 54 16.05 7.20 10.05
CA GLN A 54 15.56 6.28 11.09
C GLN A 54 14.82 5.11 10.47
N ASP A 55 14.50 4.12 11.29
CA ASP A 55 13.94 2.86 10.85
C ASP A 55 12.42 2.89 10.64
N PHE A 56 11.73 3.81 11.32
CA PHE A 56 10.28 3.98 11.32
C PHE A 56 9.89 5.39 10.91
N LEU A 57 8.67 5.57 10.43
CA LEU A 57 8.17 6.85 9.89
C LEU A 57 8.05 7.96 10.94
N VAL A 58 7.83 7.61 12.21
CA VAL A 58 7.56 8.59 13.27
C VAL A 58 8.29 8.21 14.56
N GLY A 59 9.11 9.15 15.08
CA GLY A 59 9.69 9.06 16.42
C GLY A 59 10.60 7.85 16.65
N ASN A 60 11.12 7.25 15.58
CA ASN A 60 11.87 5.98 15.60
C ASN A 60 11.16 4.85 16.37
N GLN A 61 9.83 4.80 16.32
CA GLN A 61 9.04 3.78 16.98
C GLN A 61 8.03 3.19 16.01
N PHE A 62 7.89 1.86 16.04
CA PHE A 62 6.88 1.17 15.27
C PHE A 62 5.48 1.69 15.61
N SER A 63 4.74 2.08 14.58
CA SER A 63 3.45 2.74 14.69
C SER A 63 2.46 2.22 13.65
N ARG A 64 1.20 2.64 13.76
CA ARG A 64 0.17 2.36 12.75
C ARG A 64 0.55 2.88 11.36
N ALA A 65 1.27 4.00 11.28
CA ALA A 65 1.70 4.54 9.99
C ALA A 65 2.60 3.55 9.24
N ASP A 66 3.47 2.83 9.97
CA ASP A 66 4.37 1.87 9.36
C ASP A 66 3.63 0.62 8.85
N VAL A 67 2.64 0.14 9.62
CA VAL A 67 1.75 -0.95 9.22
C VAL A 67 0.99 -0.60 7.96
N GLN A 68 0.40 0.60 7.93
CA GLN A 68 -0.44 1.04 6.82
C GLN A 68 0.39 1.29 5.56
N LEU A 69 1.59 1.88 5.68
CA LEU A 69 2.49 2.02 4.53
C LEU A 69 2.94 0.66 4.00
N LEU A 70 3.24 -0.31 4.87
CA LEU A 70 3.58 -1.67 4.43
C LEU A 70 2.43 -2.29 3.62
N ASP A 71 1.20 -2.21 4.13
CA ASP A 71 0.02 -2.78 3.43
C ASP A 71 -0.16 -2.15 2.04
N THR A 72 -0.10 -0.82 1.95
CA THR A 72 -0.18 -0.09 0.68
C THR A 72 0.96 -0.45 -0.29
N ILE A 73 2.18 -0.66 0.21
CA ILE A 73 3.32 -1.11 -0.60
C ILE A 73 3.06 -2.51 -1.18
N LEU A 74 2.62 -3.45 -0.34
CA LEU A 74 2.36 -4.83 -0.77
C LEU A 74 1.27 -4.86 -1.84
N MET A 75 0.20 -4.08 -1.65
CA MET A 75 -0.86 -3.94 -2.65
C MET A 75 -0.35 -3.29 -3.95
N ALA A 76 0.48 -2.25 -3.88
CA ALA A 76 1.07 -1.65 -5.08
C ALA A 76 1.92 -2.64 -5.89
N GLU A 77 2.68 -3.51 -5.21
CA GLU A 77 3.49 -4.54 -5.86
C GLU A 77 2.66 -5.67 -6.49
N GLU A 78 1.45 -5.94 -5.99
CA GLU A 78 0.49 -6.84 -6.65
C GLU A 78 0.07 -6.30 -8.03
N PHE A 79 0.01 -4.98 -8.20
CA PHE A 79 -0.27 -4.33 -9.50
C PHE A 79 0.98 -4.12 -10.36
N LYS A 80 2.10 -3.76 -9.74
CA LYS A 80 3.36 -3.47 -10.44
C LYS A 80 4.55 -3.91 -9.59
N PRO A 81 5.12 -5.11 -9.84
CA PRO A 81 6.15 -5.69 -8.98
C PRO A 81 7.43 -4.86 -8.82
N ASP A 82 7.76 -4.03 -9.79
CA ASP A 82 8.96 -3.16 -9.79
C ASP A 82 8.66 -1.72 -9.34
N ILE A 83 7.48 -1.42 -8.79
CA ILE A 83 7.06 -0.06 -8.42
C ILE A 83 8.05 0.61 -7.43
N LEU A 84 8.73 -0.19 -6.60
CA LEU A 84 9.73 0.30 -5.65
C LEU A 84 11.15 0.44 -6.20
N ALA A 85 11.42 0.13 -7.48
CA ALA A 85 12.77 0.07 -8.03
C ALA A 85 13.60 1.36 -7.84
N LYS A 86 12.93 2.53 -7.79
CA LYS A 86 13.57 3.84 -7.59
C LYS A 86 13.60 4.31 -6.12
N PHE A 87 13.13 3.49 -5.18
CA PHE A 87 12.90 3.85 -3.78
C PHE A 87 13.63 2.88 -2.82
N PRO A 88 14.97 2.95 -2.74
CA PRO A 88 15.76 1.99 -1.96
C PRO A 88 15.47 2.03 -0.44
N LEU A 89 15.09 3.18 0.12
CA LEU A 89 14.72 3.26 1.54
C LEU A 89 13.36 2.61 1.78
N LEU A 90 12.39 2.79 0.88
CA LEU A 90 11.11 2.05 0.94
C LEU A 90 11.30 0.53 0.80
N GLN A 91 12.23 0.07 -0.04
CA GLN A 91 12.57 -1.37 -0.11
C GLN A 91 13.12 -1.88 1.22
N SER A 92 14.06 -1.14 1.81
CA SER A 92 14.65 -1.48 3.12
C SER A 92 13.61 -1.45 4.24
N PHE A 93 12.74 -0.44 4.21
CA PHE A 93 11.60 -0.30 5.11
C PHE A 93 10.66 -1.52 5.00
N LYS A 94 10.20 -1.86 3.80
CA LYS A 94 9.36 -3.05 3.56
C LYS A 94 9.99 -4.30 4.14
N ALA A 95 11.28 -4.54 3.87
CA ALA A 95 12.00 -5.72 4.37
C ALA A 95 12.06 -5.75 5.90
N ARG A 96 12.29 -4.60 6.54
CA ARG A 96 12.34 -4.47 8.00
C ARG A 96 10.98 -4.72 8.64
N ILE A 97 9.94 -4.00 8.19
CA ILE A 97 8.60 -4.11 8.78
C ILE A 97 8.01 -5.50 8.55
N SER A 98 8.23 -6.10 7.38
CA SER A 98 7.80 -7.48 7.08
C SER A 98 8.44 -8.54 7.98
N ASN A 99 9.60 -8.24 8.58
CA ASN A 99 10.32 -9.15 9.48
C ASN A 99 9.94 -9.00 10.96
N ILE A 100 9.11 -8.02 11.34
CA ILE A 100 8.56 -7.93 12.70
C ILE A 100 7.79 -9.23 12.99
N PRO A 101 8.03 -9.94 14.11
CA PRO A 101 7.50 -11.29 14.32
C PRO A 101 5.99 -11.45 14.11
N THR A 102 5.20 -10.48 14.58
CA THR A 102 3.74 -10.48 14.42
C THR A 102 3.30 -10.23 12.97
N ILE A 103 3.94 -9.29 12.28
CA ILE A 103 3.71 -9.02 10.85
C ILE A 103 4.14 -10.22 10.01
N LYS A 104 5.35 -10.74 10.23
CA LYS A 104 5.87 -11.92 9.54
C LYS A 104 4.93 -13.12 9.66
N LYS A 105 4.42 -13.38 10.87
CA LYS A 105 3.42 -14.41 11.12
C LYS A 105 2.11 -14.13 10.36
N PHE A 106 1.67 -12.87 10.30
CA PHE A 106 0.49 -12.48 9.54
C PHE A 106 0.67 -12.59 8.02
N LEU A 107 1.89 -12.42 7.49
CA LEU A 107 2.17 -12.56 6.07
C LEU A 107 2.36 -14.01 5.61
N GLN A 108 2.44 -14.98 6.54
CA GLN A 108 2.56 -16.40 6.20
C GLN A 108 1.23 -17.00 5.70
N PRO A 109 1.30 -18.05 4.85
CA PRO A 109 0.12 -18.82 4.47
C PRO A 109 -0.64 -19.36 5.70
N GLY A 110 -1.98 -19.36 5.61
CA GLY A 110 -2.85 -19.82 6.71
C GLY A 110 -3.14 -18.75 7.77
N SER A 111 -2.62 -17.53 7.62
CA SER A 111 -3.05 -16.39 8.42
C SER A 111 -4.46 -15.92 8.03
N GLN A 112 -4.97 -14.91 8.74
CA GLN A 112 -6.24 -14.25 8.40
C GLN A 112 -6.11 -13.21 7.28
N ARG A 113 -4.91 -13.00 6.70
CA ARG A 113 -4.73 -12.10 5.55
C ARG A 113 -5.62 -12.56 4.41
N LYS A 114 -6.41 -11.64 3.86
CA LYS A 114 -7.31 -11.91 2.74
C LYS A 114 -6.56 -11.75 1.41
N PRO A 115 -6.87 -12.58 0.41
CA PRO A 115 -6.42 -12.33 -0.96
C PRO A 115 -7.17 -11.13 -1.56
N PRO A 116 -6.75 -10.62 -2.72
CA PRO A 116 -7.56 -9.71 -3.52
C PRO A 116 -8.97 -10.26 -3.76
N THR A 117 -9.94 -9.37 -3.89
CA THR A 117 -11.34 -9.75 -4.13
C THR A 117 -11.44 -10.44 -5.48
N PRO A 118 -11.97 -11.68 -5.56
CA PRO A 118 -12.19 -12.36 -6.83
C PRO A 118 -13.19 -11.60 -7.71
N ASP A 119 -12.96 -11.59 -9.03
CA ASP A 119 -13.83 -10.90 -10.00
C ASP A 119 -15.31 -11.31 -9.87
N GLU A 120 -15.57 -12.58 -9.60
CA GLU A 120 -16.93 -13.13 -9.43
C GLU A 120 -17.67 -12.62 -8.19
N ASP A 121 -16.95 -12.12 -7.19
CA ASP A 121 -17.51 -11.59 -5.96
C ASP A 121 -17.74 -10.06 -6.00
N ILE A 122 -17.12 -9.36 -6.95
CA ILE A 122 -17.28 -7.90 -7.12
C ILE A 122 -18.76 -7.48 -7.23
N PRO A 123 -19.62 -8.13 -8.05
CA PRO A 123 -21.03 -7.75 -8.13
C PRO A 123 -21.78 -7.92 -6.80
N LYS A 124 -21.43 -8.93 -6.00
CA LYS A 124 -22.03 -9.17 -4.67
C LYS A 124 -21.64 -8.05 -3.70
N VAL A 125 -20.36 -7.65 -3.72
CA VAL A 125 -19.87 -6.53 -2.92
C VAL A 125 -20.62 -5.25 -3.31
N MET A 126 -20.73 -4.95 -4.61
CA MET A 126 -21.43 -3.75 -5.07
C MET A 126 -22.91 -3.74 -4.64
N ALA A 127 -23.61 -4.87 -4.70
CA ALA A 127 -25.01 -4.97 -4.28
C ALA A 127 -25.24 -4.76 -2.77
N ILE A 128 -24.22 -4.97 -1.92
CA ILE A 128 -24.32 -4.75 -0.47
C ILE A 128 -24.22 -3.25 -0.13
N PHE A 129 -23.44 -2.50 -0.90
CA PHE A 129 -23.12 -1.09 -0.62
C PHE A 129 -23.84 -0.09 -1.56
N SER A 130 -24.69 -0.59 -2.46
CA SER A 130 -25.53 0.20 -3.38
C SER A 130 -26.84 0.66 -2.76
#